data_AF-A0A238IVT8-F1
#
_entry.id   AF-A0A238IVT8-F1
#
_cell.length_a   1.000
_cell.length_b   1.000
_cell.length_c   1.000
_cell.angle_alpha   90.00
_cell.angle_beta   90.00
_cell.angle_gamma   90.00
#
_symmetry.space_group_name_H-M   'P 1'
#
loop_
_entity.id
_entity.type
_entity.pdbx_description
1 polymer ?
#
loop_
_entity_poly.entity_id
_entity_poly.type
_entity_poly.pdbx_seq_one_letter_code
_entity_poly.pdbx_strand_id
1 'polypeptide(L)'
;MHNLGIAGLTSAAIGIWTLAAAVSYAPIGNTEERTNRQQIIAPDANLLSAYEDCSHAAEVRLLSLEEATRCSETFLLLKLSLLPEVDIAEFKSLPPQERWEIQRRGYAALVAWRQKRISL
;
A
#
# COMPACT_ATOMS: atom_id res chain seq x y z
N MET A 1 69.28 14.10 -38.19
CA MET A 1 69.01 13.24 -37.02
C MET A 1 67.49 13.17 -36.83
N HIS A 2 66.94 11.95 -36.81
CA HIS A 2 65.55 11.52 -36.57
C HIS A 2 64.50 11.97 -37.61
N ASN A 3 64.00 11.12 -38.52
CA ASN A 3 63.19 9.87 -38.45
C ASN A 3 61.67 10.09 -38.61
N LEU A 4 61.21 9.70 -39.81
CA LEU A 4 59.91 9.21 -40.29
C LEU A 4 58.72 9.07 -39.33
N GLY A 5 57.55 9.47 -39.85
CA GLY A 5 56.24 8.96 -39.41
C GLY A 5 55.03 9.69 -40.00
N ILE A 6 54.80 9.60 -41.32
CA ILE A 6 53.51 9.96 -41.95
C ILE A 6 52.73 8.67 -42.21
N ALA A 7 51.63 8.48 -41.48
CA ALA A 7 50.51 7.60 -41.79
C ALA A 7 49.37 7.96 -40.82
N GLY A 8 48.11 8.18 -41.20
CA GLY A 8 47.45 8.15 -42.48
C GLY A 8 46.04 8.74 -42.31
N LEU A 9 45.49 9.24 -43.40
CA LEU A 9 44.09 9.64 -43.52
C LEU A 9 43.19 8.39 -43.53
N THR A 10 42.11 8.39 -42.74
CA THR A 10 40.87 7.74 -43.12
C THR A 10 39.73 8.76 -43.05
N SER A 11 39.21 9.05 -44.23
CA SER A 11 38.08 9.93 -44.48
C SER A 11 36.76 9.24 -44.15
N ALA A 12 35.87 9.93 -43.43
CA ALA A 12 34.41 9.89 -43.64
C ALA A 12 33.86 11.19 -43.02
N ALA A 13 33.59 12.23 -43.79
CA ALA A 13 32.42 12.42 -44.66
C ALA A 13 31.41 13.38 -43.99
N ILE A 14 31.13 14.50 -44.68
CA ILE A 14 29.85 15.24 -44.71
C ILE A 14 29.52 15.96 -43.37
N GLY A 15 29.56 17.29 -43.26
CA GLY A 15 28.79 18.24 -44.06
C GLY A 15 27.51 18.66 -43.31
N ILE A 16 27.37 19.97 -43.09
CA ILE A 16 26.11 20.72 -42.97
C ILE A 16 25.49 20.85 -41.55
N TRP A 17 25.50 22.10 -41.09
CA TRP A 17 24.53 22.80 -40.25
C TRP A 17 23.38 21.98 -39.66
N THR A 18 23.33 21.85 -38.32
CA THR A 18 22.08 21.58 -37.61
C THR A 18 22.04 22.34 -36.29
N LEU A 19 21.20 23.37 -36.32
CA LEU A 19 20.46 24.04 -35.26
C LEU A 19 20.64 23.46 -33.84
N ALA A 20 21.02 24.33 -32.91
CA ALA A 20 20.89 24.10 -31.48
C ALA A 20 19.44 23.68 -31.18
N ALA A 21 19.25 22.41 -30.85
CA ALA A 21 18.01 21.93 -30.27
C ALA A 21 17.85 22.66 -28.92
N ALA A 22 16.94 23.64 -28.88
CA ALA A 22 16.38 24.11 -27.63
C ALA A 22 15.73 22.90 -26.97
N VAL A 23 16.42 22.30 -26.01
CA VAL A 23 15.84 21.32 -25.10
C VAL A 23 14.84 22.09 -24.26
N SER A 24 13.58 22.06 -24.70
CA SER A 24 12.44 22.49 -23.91
C SER A 24 12.44 21.69 -22.62
N TYR A 25 12.87 22.30 -21.51
CA TYR A 25 12.56 21.83 -20.17
C TYR A 25 11.04 21.94 -19.99
N ALA A 26 10.31 20.93 -20.47
CA ALA A 26 8.97 20.70 -19.98
C ALA A 26 9.12 20.38 -18.48
N PRO A 27 8.48 21.14 -17.56
CA PRO A 27 8.36 20.66 -16.20
C PRO A 27 7.62 19.33 -16.29
N ILE A 28 8.25 18.26 -15.82
CA ILE A 28 7.63 16.95 -15.71
C ILE A 28 6.38 17.19 -14.86
N GLY A 29 5.23 17.20 -15.53
CA GLY A 29 3.94 17.43 -14.91
C GLY A 29 3.73 16.39 -13.83
N ASN A 30 3.61 16.86 -12.60
CA ASN A 30 3.38 16.15 -11.36
C ASN A 30 1.93 15.57 -11.31
N THR A 31 1.41 15.15 -12.45
CA THR A 31 -0.02 14.90 -12.71
C THR A 31 -0.43 13.44 -12.59
N GLU A 32 0.49 12.55 -12.22
CA GLU A 32 0.18 11.14 -11.88
C GLU A 32 0.46 10.77 -10.42
N GLU A 33 0.99 11.70 -9.59
CA GLU A 33 1.32 11.40 -8.20
C GLU A 33 0.15 11.64 -7.21
N ARG A 34 -1.01 12.09 -7.71
CA ARG A 34 -2.13 12.53 -6.83
C ARG A 34 -3.28 11.54 -6.69
N THR A 35 -3.38 10.54 -7.56
CA THR A 35 -4.54 9.63 -7.60
C THR A 35 -4.33 8.35 -6.78
N ASN A 36 -3.10 8.07 -6.33
CA ASN A 36 -2.78 6.99 -5.40
C ASN A 36 -2.38 7.54 -4.02
N ARG A 37 -3.07 8.58 -3.55
CA ARG A 37 -3.20 8.75 -2.10
C ARG A 37 -4.01 7.55 -1.65
N GLN A 38 -3.34 6.47 -1.23
CA GLN A 38 -3.93 5.29 -0.60
C GLN A 38 -5.14 5.76 0.22
N GLN A 39 -6.34 5.54 -0.31
CA GLN A 39 -7.55 5.83 0.43
C GLN A 39 -7.53 4.84 1.57
N ILE A 40 -7.00 5.28 2.70
CA ILE A 40 -7.05 4.51 3.94
C ILE A 40 -8.53 4.44 4.29
N ILE A 41 -9.09 3.27 4.03
CA ILE A 41 -10.48 2.95 4.36
C ILE A 41 -10.59 3.02 5.88
N ALA A 42 -11.62 3.70 6.36
CA ALA A 42 -11.94 3.69 7.79
C ALA A 42 -12.68 2.38 8.11
N PRO A 43 -12.43 1.75 9.25
CA PRO A 43 -13.22 0.60 9.67
C PRO A 43 -14.65 1.02 9.99
N ASP A 44 -15.54 0.03 10.05
CA ASP A 44 -16.88 0.24 10.59
C ASP A 44 -16.80 0.77 12.05
N ALA A 45 -17.47 1.89 12.31
CA ALA A 45 -17.39 2.58 13.60
C ALA A 45 -18.04 1.79 14.75
N ASN A 46 -19.11 1.03 14.47
CA ASN A 46 -19.78 0.22 15.48
C ASN A 46 -18.92 -0.98 15.87
N LEU A 47 -18.29 -1.63 14.88
CA LEU A 47 -17.34 -2.72 15.13
C LEU A 47 -16.10 -2.23 15.87
N LEU A 48 -15.62 -1.03 15.58
CA LEU A 48 -14.49 -0.42 16.28
C LEU A 48 -14.85 -0.16 17.75
N SER A 49 -15.99 0.49 18.02
CA SER A 49 -16.46 0.74 19.39
C SER A 49 -16.65 -0.57 20.17
N ALA A 50 -17.29 -1.56 19.57
CA ALA A 50 -17.51 -2.85 20.22
C ALA A 50 -16.18 -3.60 20.49
N TYR A 51 -15.19 -3.47 19.60
CA TYR A 51 -13.86 -4.00 19.84
C TYR A 51 -13.16 -3.26 20.99
N GLU A 52 -13.27 -1.94 21.07
CA GLU A 52 -12.71 -1.15 22.17
C GLU A 52 -13.33 -1.54 23.52
N ASP A 53 -14.65 -1.77 23.57
CA ASP A 53 -15.32 -2.28 24.77
C ASP A 53 -14.80 -3.67 25.18
N CYS A 54 -14.62 -4.56 24.20
CA CYS A 54 -14.01 -5.87 24.39
C CYS A 54 -12.56 -5.79 24.92
N SER A 55 -11.76 -4.88 24.35
CA SER A 55 -10.39 -4.64 24.80
C SER A 55 -10.38 -4.13 26.24
N HIS A 56 -11.21 -3.15 26.56
CA HIS A 56 -11.31 -2.61 27.92
C HIS A 56 -11.74 -3.68 28.94
N ALA A 57 -12.74 -4.49 28.61
CA ALA A 57 -13.18 -5.59 29.48
C ALA A 57 -12.05 -6.60 29.75
N ALA A 58 -11.25 -6.92 28.73
CA ALA A 58 -10.12 -7.84 28.85
C ALA A 58 -8.93 -7.27 29.65
N GLU A 59 -8.80 -5.94 29.74
CA GLU A 59 -7.78 -5.28 30.55
C GLU A 59 -8.09 -5.36 32.06
N VAL A 60 -9.38 -5.35 32.43
CA VAL A 60 -9.80 -5.28 33.83
C VAL A 60 -10.14 -6.65 34.44
N ARG A 61 -10.42 -7.65 33.60
CA ARG A 61 -10.74 -9.01 34.05
C ARG A 61 -10.50 -10.06 32.98
N LEU A 62 -10.47 -11.33 33.41
CA LEU A 62 -10.59 -12.45 32.49
C LEU A 62 -12.00 -12.50 31.90
N LEU A 63 -12.07 -12.71 30.58
CA LEU A 63 -13.31 -12.92 29.86
C LEU A 63 -13.79 -14.36 30.03
N SER A 64 -15.10 -14.53 30.10
CA SER A 64 -15.71 -15.85 29.93
C SER A 64 -15.48 -16.37 28.50
N LEU A 65 -15.68 -17.68 28.29
CA LEU A 65 -15.56 -18.28 26.97
C LEU A 65 -16.49 -17.61 25.95
N GLU A 66 -17.74 -17.36 26.34
CA GLU A 66 -18.74 -16.70 25.47
C GLU A 66 -18.30 -15.29 25.07
N GLU A 67 -17.81 -14.51 26.03
CA GLU A 67 -17.30 -13.16 25.78
C GLU A 67 -16.07 -13.18 24.89
N ALA A 68 -15.11 -14.08 25.16
CA ALA A 68 -13.91 -14.21 24.34
C ALA A 68 -14.24 -14.61 22.89
N THR A 69 -15.20 -15.51 22.69
CA THR A 69 -15.69 -15.89 21.35
C THR A 69 -16.33 -14.70 20.65
N ARG A 70 -17.21 -13.96 21.32
CA ARG A 70 -17.86 -12.77 20.76
C ARG A 70 -16.85 -11.70 20.40
N CYS A 71 -15.92 -11.38 21.30
CA CYS A 71 -14.88 -10.40 21.06
C CYS A 71 -13.94 -10.80 19.90
N SER A 72 -13.66 -12.10 19.76
CA SER A 72 -12.88 -12.62 18.63
C SER A 72 -13.62 -12.46 17.29
N GLU A 73 -14.93 -12.69 17.26
CA GLU A 73 -15.74 -12.46 16.06
C GLU A 73 -15.84 -10.95 15.74
N THR A 74 -16.05 -10.09 16.73
CA THR A 74 -16.02 -8.63 16.54
C THR A 74 -14.69 -8.17 15.94
N PHE A 75 -13.57 -8.67 16.46
CA PHE A 75 -12.26 -8.33 15.92
C PHE A 75 -12.05 -8.84 14.49
N LEU A 76 -12.56 -10.03 14.17
CA LEU A 76 -12.56 -10.54 12.81
C LEU A 76 -13.33 -9.62 11.87
N LEU A 77 -14.58 -9.31 12.20
CA LEU A 77 -15.43 -8.45 11.38
C LEU A 77 -14.84 -7.05 11.22
N LEU A 78 -14.25 -6.49 12.29
CA LEU A 78 -13.55 -5.21 12.25
C LEU A 78 -12.44 -5.19 11.20
N LYS A 79 -11.57 -6.22 11.19
CA LYS A 79 -10.50 -6.36 10.18
C LYS A 79 -11.06 -6.46 8.76
N LEU A 80 -12.16 -7.18 8.58
CA LEU A 80 -12.77 -7.37 7.26
C LEU A 80 -13.49 -6.13 6.76
N SER A 81 -13.99 -5.26 7.65
CA SER A 81 -14.62 -3.97 7.26
C SER A 81 -13.69 -3.03 6.50
N LEU A 82 -12.39 -3.28 6.54
CA LEU A 82 -11.36 -2.52 5.83
C LEU A 82 -11.05 -3.07 4.42
N LEU A 83 -11.65 -4.19 4.04
CA LEU A 83 -11.47 -4.87 2.76
C LEU A 83 -12.81 -4.86 1.99
N PRO A 84 -13.15 -3.77 1.27
CA PRO A 84 -14.44 -3.63 0.60
C PRO A 84 -14.67 -4.68 -0.50
N GLU A 85 -13.61 -5.33 -0.97
CA GLU A 85 -13.67 -6.42 -1.93
C GLU A 85 -14.05 -7.78 -1.32
N VAL A 86 -14.12 -7.89 0.01
CA VAL A 86 -14.40 -9.15 0.71
C VAL A 86 -15.84 -9.18 1.19
N ASP A 87 -16.64 -10.08 0.63
CA ASP A 87 -17.94 -10.44 1.19
C ASP A 87 -17.77 -11.38 2.40
N ILE A 88 -18.54 -11.13 3.47
CA ILE A 88 -18.43 -11.89 4.72
C ILE A 88 -18.98 -13.31 4.59
N ALA A 89 -20.07 -13.50 3.84
CA ALA A 89 -20.66 -14.81 3.66
C ALA A 89 -19.74 -15.70 2.81
N GLU A 90 -19.19 -15.13 1.73
CA GLU A 90 -18.16 -15.76 0.92
C GLU A 90 -16.93 -16.09 1.77
N PHE A 91 -16.38 -15.13 2.51
CA PHE A 91 -15.22 -15.35 3.39
C PHE A 91 -15.41 -16.54 4.33
N LYS A 92 -16.59 -16.68 4.94
CA LYS A 92 -16.89 -17.78 5.88
C LYS A 92 -16.89 -19.15 5.19
N SER A 93 -17.13 -19.21 3.88
CA SER A 93 -17.12 -20.45 3.10
C SER A 93 -15.73 -20.88 2.60
N LEU A 94 -14.74 -19.99 2.67
CA LEU A 94 -13.41 -20.23 2.13
C LEU A 94 -12.60 -21.28 2.93
N PRO A 95 -11.69 -22.00 2.27
CA PRO A 95 -10.71 -22.86 2.94
C PRO A 95 -9.89 -22.09 4.01
N PRO A 96 -9.41 -22.77 5.06
CA PRO A 96 -8.66 -22.13 6.14
C PRO A 96 -7.47 -21.28 5.67
N GLN A 97 -6.75 -21.73 4.63
CA GLN A 97 -5.59 -21.03 4.10
C GLN A 97 -5.96 -19.68 3.45
N GLU A 98 -7.05 -19.64 2.70
CA GLU A 98 -7.54 -18.43 2.06
C GLU A 98 -8.10 -17.45 3.10
N ARG A 99 -8.84 -17.96 4.10
CA ARG A 99 -9.28 -17.16 5.25
C ARG A 99 -8.12 -16.55 6.01
N TRP A 100 -7.04 -17.30 6.20
CA TRP A 100 -5.83 -16.81 6.86
C TRP A 100 -5.23 -15.63 6.11
N GLU A 101 -5.07 -15.74 4.79
CA GLU A 101 -4.48 -14.68 3.97
C GLU A 101 -5.34 -13.41 3.97
N ILE A 102 -6.66 -13.54 3.84
CA ILE A 102 -7.58 -12.41 3.95
C ILE A 102 -7.49 -11.76 5.33
N GLN A 103 -7.49 -12.55 6.41
CA GLN A 103 -7.35 -12.01 7.76
C GLN A 103 -6.03 -11.28 7.99
N ARG A 104 -4.94 -11.78 7.40
CA ARG A 104 -3.62 -11.13 7.45
C ARG A 104 -3.66 -9.77 6.76
N ARG A 105 -4.28 -9.67 5.57
CA ARG A 105 -4.49 -8.40 4.85
C ARG A 105 -5.35 -7.42 5.64
N GLY A 106 -6.49 -7.88 6.19
CA GLY A 106 -7.38 -7.05 7.00
C GLY A 106 -6.71 -6.51 8.26
N TYR A 107 -5.88 -7.33 8.92
CA TYR A 107 -5.06 -6.87 10.04
C TYR A 107 -4.03 -5.81 9.63
N ALA A 108 -3.33 -6.00 8.52
CA ALA A 108 -2.38 -5.01 8.01
C ALA A 108 -3.08 -3.67 7.68
N ALA A 109 -4.28 -3.72 7.09
CA ALA A 109 -5.10 -2.53 6.83
C ALA A 109 -5.49 -1.81 8.13
N LEU A 110 -5.90 -2.56 9.18
CA LEU A 110 -6.25 -1.99 10.48
C LEU A 110 -5.05 -1.29 11.13
N VAL A 111 -3.86 -1.89 11.07
CA VAL A 111 -2.61 -1.30 11.58
C VAL A 111 -2.28 -0.01 10.83
N ALA A 112 -2.35 -0.03 9.49
CA ALA A 112 -2.07 1.16 8.67
C ALA A 112 -3.04 2.31 8.98
N TRP A 113 -4.34 2.01 9.15
CA TRP A 113 -5.33 3.00 9.56
C TRP A 113 -5.04 3.59 10.94
N ARG A 114 -4.68 2.76 11.94
CA ARG A 114 -4.32 3.23 13.29
C ARG A 114 -3.09 4.13 13.27
N GLN A 115 -2.06 3.75 12.53
CA GLN A 115 -0.83 4.55 12.41
C GLN A 115 -1.12 5.94 11.84
N LYS A 116 -1.94 6.02 10.80
CA LYS A 116 -2.34 7.31 10.21
C LYS A 116 -3.11 8.17 11.21
N ARG A 117 -4.00 7.59 12.03
CA ARG A 117 -4.74 8.35 13.06
C ARG A 117 -3.85 8.96 14.13
N ILE A 118 -2.76 8.29 14.50
CA ILE A 118 -1.81 8.80 15.51
C ILE A 118 -0.93 9.92 14.94
N SER A 119 -0.67 9.89 13.62
CA SER A 119 0.14 10.91 12.93
C SER A 119 -0.59 12.22 12.59
N LEU A 120 -1.91 12.29 12.84
CA LEU A 120 -2.76 13.47 12.59
C LEU A 120 -3.07 14.18 13.90
#